data_AF-A0A526XSI5-F1
#
_entry.id   AF-A0A526XSI5-F1
#
_cell.length_a   1.000
_cell.length_b   1.000
_cell.length_c   1.000
_cell.angle_alpha   90.00
_cell.angle_beta   90.00
_cell.angle_gamma   90.00
#
_symmetry.space_group_name_H-M   'P 1'
#
loop_
_entity.id
_entity.type
_entity.pdbx_description
1 polymer ?
#
loop_
_entity_poly.entity_id
_entity_poly.type
_entity_poly.pdbx_seq_one_letter_code
_entity_poly.pdbx_strand_id
1 'polypeptide(L)'
;ANGAFGLGACLRQGFAAGAAAAQSAGHSGSAGAPPVAEDEAFSLTPLWHVAGKGKAFVDYQHDVTAADIELAQREGFESVEHLKRYTTLGMATDQGKTSNV
;
A
#
# COMPACT_ATOMS: atom_id res chain seq x y z
N ALA A 1 -8.52 1.64 1.10
CA ALA A 1 -8.43 1.75 2.56
C ALA A 1 -8.25 3.22 2.92
N ASN A 2 -8.85 3.70 4.01
CA ASN A 2 -8.87 5.13 4.36
C ASN A 2 -7.60 5.62 5.10
N GLY A 3 -6.53 4.82 5.13
CA GLY A 3 -5.30 5.15 5.87
C GLY A 3 -5.47 5.18 7.39
N ALA A 4 -6.49 4.51 7.95
CA ALA A 4 -6.62 4.31 9.39
C ALA A 4 -5.74 3.14 9.82
N PHE A 5 -4.73 3.42 10.64
CA PHE A 5 -3.78 2.42 11.13
C PHE A 5 -4.09 1.93 12.55
N GLY A 6 -4.84 2.70 13.34
CA GLY A 6 -5.25 2.33 14.70
C GLY A 6 -6.43 1.36 14.73
N LEU A 7 -6.42 0.42 15.69
CA LEU A 7 -7.45 -0.60 15.81
C LEU A 7 -8.83 -0.02 16.12
N GLY A 8 -8.91 0.94 17.04
CA GLY A 8 -10.16 1.64 17.37
C GLY A 8 -10.73 2.36 16.15
N ALA A 9 -9.87 3.04 15.38
CA ALA A 9 -10.28 3.69 14.13
C ALA A 9 -10.80 2.68 13.09
N CYS A 10 -10.10 1.56 12.89
CA CYS A 10 -10.51 0.48 12.00
C CYS A 10 -11.88 -0.10 12.39
N LEU A 11 -12.10 -0.36 13.67
CA LEU A 11 -13.37 -0.90 14.19
C LEU A 11 -14.53 0.06 13.95
N ARG A 12 -14.35 1.35 14.25
CA ARG A 12 -15.38 2.38 14.01
C ARG A 12 -15.71 2.52 12.52
N GLN A 13 -14.69 2.56 11.66
CA GLN A 13 -14.87 2.70 10.21
C GLN A 13 -15.51 1.46 9.58
N GLY A 14 -15.03 0.27 9.95
CA GLY A 14 -15.60 -1.00 9.48
C GLY A 14 -17.05 -1.19 9.89
N PHE A 15 -17.38 -0.86 11.14
CA PHE A 15 -18.76 -0.90 11.64
C PHE A 15 -19.67 0.06 10.86
N ALA A 16 -19.25 1.32 10.70
CA ALA A 16 -20.03 2.32 9.97
C ALA A 16 -20.25 1.91 8.50
N ALA A 17 -19.19 1.44 7.83
CA ALA A 17 -19.27 0.97 6.45
C ALA A 17 -20.18 -0.27 6.31
N GLY A 18 -20.09 -1.22 7.24
CA GLY A 18 -20.94 -2.41 7.27
C GLY A 18 -22.42 -2.07 7.49
N ALA A 19 -22.72 -1.20 8.45
CA ALA A 19 -24.09 -0.73 8.70
C ALA A 19 -24.69 0.00 7.49
N ALA A 20 -23.90 0.88 6.86
CA ALA A 20 -24.31 1.56 5.63
C ALA A 20 -24.56 0.57 4.48
N ALA A 21 -23.65 -0.41 4.29
CA ALA A 21 -23.81 -1.45 3.26
C ALA A 21 -25.08 -2.29 3.48
N ALA A 22 -25.37 -2.69 4.73
CA ALA A 22 -26.58 -3.44 5.06
C ALA A 22 -27.84 -2.62 4.76
N GLN A 23 -27.85 -1.33 5.10
CA GLN A 23 -28.96 -0.43 4.80
C GLN A 23 -29.15 -0.26 3.28
N SER A 24 -28.07 -0.06 2.53
CA SER A 24 -28.11 0.01 1.06
C SER A 24 -28.58 -1.28 0.41
N ALA A 25 -28.34 -2.43 1.05
CA ALA A 25 -28.83 -3.73 0.63
C ALA A 25 -30.31 -4.00 1.02
N GLY A 26 -30.99 -3.04 1.65
CA GLY A 26 -32.40 -3.14 2.03
C GLY A 26 -32.66 -3.79 3.39
N HIS A 27 -31.61 -4.08 4.17
CA HIS A 27 -31.78 -4.53 5.55
C HIS A 27 -32.04 -3.33 6.47
N SER A 28 -33.11 -3.43 7.26
CA SER A 28 -33.47 -2.42 8.25
C SER A 28 -33.31 -2.98 9.67
N GLY A 29 -33.06 -2.09 10.63
CA GLY A 29 -32.84 -2.46 12.03
C GLY A 29 -31.65 -1.72 12.64
N SER A 30 -31.44 -1.94 13.93
CA SER A 30 -30.28 -1.39 14.64
C SER A 30 -29.04 -2.24 14.38
N ALA A 31 -27.94 -1.61 13.98
CA ALA A 31 -26.64 -2.26 13.85
C ALA A 31 -25.94 -2.51 15.21
N GLY A 32 -26.48 -1.97 16.32
CA GLY A 32 -25.83 -2.00 17.63
C GLY A 32 -24.73 -0.94 17.76
N ALA A 33 -23.66 -1.27 18.47
CA ALA A 33 -22.51 -0.39 18.69
C ALA A 33 -21.20 -1.08 18.23
N PRO A 34 -20.21 -0.33 17.72
CA PRO A 34 -18.91 -0.89 17.38
C PRO A 34 -18.18 -1.36 18.65
N PRO A 35 -17.34 -2.41 18.55
CA PRO A 35 -16.37 -2.72 19.58
C PRO A 35 -15.43 -1.53 19.82
N VAL A 36 -15.01 -1.34 21.07
CA VAL A 36 -14.11 -0.25 21.47
C VAL A 36 -12.70 -0.80 21.63
N ALA A 37 -11.73 -0.11 21.05
CA ALA A 37 -10.31 -0.34 21.26
C ALA A 37 -9.58 1.01 21.31
N GLU A 38 -8.45 1.03 21.99
CA GLU A 38 -7.56 2.18 22.03
C GLU A 38 -6.78 2.33 20.71
N ASP A 39 -6.42 3.56 20.40
CA ASP A 39 -5.55 3.89 19.26
C ASP A 39 -4.23 4.43 19.82
N GLU A 40 -3.11 3.79 19.46
CA GLU A 40 -1.78 4.28 19.84
C GLU A 40 -1.36 5.44 18.93
N ALA A 41 -0.71 6.46 19.51
CA ALA A 41 -0.15 7.55 18.74
C ALA A 41 1.13 7.11 18.02
N PHE A 42 1.23 7.41 16.73
CA PHE A 42 2.41 7.10 15.92
C PHE A 42 2.75 8.25 14.98
N SER A 43 3.98 8.24 14.47
CA SER A 43 4.46 9.16 13.44
C SER A 43 5.19 8.38 12.36
N LEU A 44 4.96 8.72 11.10
CA LEU A 44 5.63 8.10 9.94
C LEU A 44 6.56 9.12 9.29
N THR A 45 7.79 8.70 8.98
CA THR A 45 8.72 9.48 8.17
C THR A 45 9.01 8.70 6.90
N PRO A 46 8.81 9.29 5.70
CA PRO A 46 9.12 8.60 4.45
C PRO A 46 10.63 8.38 4.33
N LEU A 47 11.04 7.16 4.00
CA LEU A 47 12.43 6.79 3.72
C LEU A 47 12.47 5.91 2.47
N TRP A 48 12.62 6.54 1.31
CA TRP A 48 12.55 5.86 0.01
C TRP A 48 13.87 5.23 -0.43
N HIS A 49 15.00 5.78 0.02
CA HIS A 49 16.31 5.31 -0.40
C HIS A 49 17.36 5.59 0.68
N VAL A 50 18.24 4.62 0.90
CA VAL A 50 19.40 4.74 1.79
C VAL A 50 20.65 4.51 0.95
N ALA A 51 21.53 5.50 0.89
CA ALA A 51 22.78 5.38 0.15
C ALA A 51 23.69 4.31 0.78
N GLY A 52 24.32 3.47 -0.06
CA GLY A 52 25.18 2.38 0.41
C GLY A 52 25.93 1.69 -0.72
N LYS A 53 26.72 0.68 -0.36
CA LYS A 53 27.37 -0.23 -1.32
C LYS A 53 26.52 -1.47 -1.51
N GLY A 54 26.50 -2.03 -2.73
CA GLY A 54 25.75 -3.25 -3.04
C GLY A 54 24.40 -2.96 -3.71
N LYS A 55 23.59 -4.01 -3.87
CA LYS A 55 22.27 -3.92 -4.50
C LYS A 55 21.24 -3.35 -3.53
N ALA A 56 20.58 -2.26 -3.91
CA ALA A 56 19.37 -1.77 -3.24
C ALA A 56 18.14 -2.36 -3.95
N PHE A 57 17.62 -3.48 -3.46
CA PHE A 57 16.49 -4.16 -4.07
C PHE A 57 15.19 -3.38 -3.87
N VAL A 58 14.39 -3.33 -4.93
CA VAL A 58 13.02 -2.79 -4.94
C VAL A 58 12.02 -3.91 -5.20
N ASP A 59 12.36 -4.86 -6.08
CA ASP A 59 11.60 -6.10 -6.28
C ASP A 59 12.48 -7.32 -6.04
N TYR A 60 12.14 -8.15 -5.05
CA TYR A 60 12.92 -9.34 -4.73
C TYR A 60 12.68 -10.51 -5.70
N GLN A 61 11.48 -10.67 -6.24
CA GLN A 61 11.19 -11.85 -7.07
C GLN A 61 11.79 -11.74 -8.46
N HIS A 62 11.86 -10.52 -9.00
CA HIS A 62 12.47 -10.23 -10.29
C HIS A 62 13.87 -9.62 -10.18
N ASP A 63 14.46 -9.57 -8.99
CA ASP A 63 15.79 -8.99 -8.74
C ASP A 63 15.93 -7.52 -9.21
N VAL A 64 14.84 -6.74 -9.23
CA VAL A 64 14.87 -5.32 -9.64
C VAL A 64 15.48 -4.49 -8.54
N THR A 65 16.43 -3.64 -8.90
CA THR A 65 17.15 -2.73 -7.99
C THR A 65 16.89 -1.26 -8.30
N ALA A 66 17.27 -0.38 -7.37
CA ALA A 66 17.25 1.07 -7.59
C ALA A 66 18.10 1.48 -8.80
N ALA A 67 19.18 0.77 -9.09
CA ALA A 67 20.03 1.05 -10.26
C ALA A 67 19.30 0.76 -11.58
N ASP A 68 18.42 -0.23 -11.63
CA ASP A 68 17.60 -0.56 -12.81
C ASP A 68 16.53 0.52 -13.04
N ILE A 69 15.95 1.06 -11.96
CA ILE A 69 15.03 2.20 -11.99
C ILE A 69 15.74 3.46 -12.51
N GLU A 70 16.93 3.76 -11.99
CA GLU A 70 17.74 4.88 -12.48
C GLU A 70 18.14 4.70 -13.94
N LEU A 71 18.45 3.48 -14.37
CA LEU A 71 18.74 3.18 -15.78
C LEU A 71 17.53 3.46 -16.67
N ALA A 72 16.35 2.95 -16.29
CA ALA A 72 15.12 3.21 -17.02
C ALA A 72 14.83 4.72 -17.15
N GLN A 73 15.04 5.48 -16.07
CA GLN A 73 14.88 6.94 -16.09
C GLN A 73 15.87 7.61 -17.06
N ARG A 74 17.16 7.21 -17.04
CA ARG A 74 18.18 7.74 -17.95
C ARG A 74 17.87 7.44 -19.43
N GLU A 75 17.19 6.35 -19.71
CA GLU A 75 16.76 5.97 -21.06
C GLU A 75 15.44 6.63 -21.49
N GLY A 76 14.85 7.48 -20.65
CA GLY A 76 13.66 8.28 -20.98
C GLY A 76 12.33 7.61 -20.64
N PHE A 77 12.32 6.51 -19.88
CA PHE A 77 11.10 5.88 -19.39
C PHE A 77 10.55 6.63 -18.15
N GLU A 78 10.01 7.83 -18.37
CA GLU A 78 9.52 8.72 -17.29
C GLU A 78 8.18 8.26 -16.68
N SER A 79 7.28 7.69 -17.49
CA SER A 79 6.01 7.17 -17.00
C SER A 79 6.25 5.94 -16.13
N VAL A 80 5.61 5.88 -14.96
CA VAL A 80 5.61 4.69 -14.08
C VAL A 80 5.20 3.41 -14.82
N GLU A 81 4.30 3.53 -15.80
CA GLU A 81 3.85 2.41 -16.63
C GLU A 81 4.93 1.91 -17.60
N HIS A 82 5.78 2.82 -18.09
CA HIS A 82 6.92 2.47 -18.94
C HIS A 82 8.06 1.88 -18.12
N LEU A 83 8.40 2.50 -16.99
CA LEU A 83 9.39 1.99 -16.04
C LEU A 83 9.04 0.56 -15.62
N LYS A 84 7.77 0.31 -15.26
CA LYS A 84 7.26 -1.02 -14.92
C LYS A 84 7.52 -2.04 -16.03
N ARG A 85 7.16 -1.70 -17.27
CA ARG A 85 7.33 -2.61 -18.43
C ARG A 85 8.79 -2.84 -18.79
N TYR A 86 9.64 -1.84 -18.61
CA TYR A 86 11.07 -1.93 -18.90
C TYR A 86 11.82 -2.76 -17.86
N THR A 87 11.57 -2.51 -16.57
CA THR A 87 12.28 -3.16 -15.45
C THR A 87 11.65 -4.47 -14.98
N THR A 88 10.38 -4.72 -15.34
CA THR A 88 9.51 -5.79 -14.79
C THR A 88 9.15 -5.63 -13.30
N LEU A 89 9.35 -4.43 -12.73
CA LEU A 89 8.99 -4.06 -11.35
C LEU A 89 7.51 -4.38 -11.03
N GLY A 90 7.27 -5.16 -9.98
CA GLY A 90 5.93 -5.46 -9.50
C GLY A 90 5.08 -6.31 -10.46
N MET A 91 5.73 -7.00 -11.42
CA MET A 91 5.08 -7.94 -12.35
C MET A 91 5.23 -9.41 -11.93
N ALA A 92 5.86 -9.65 -10.78
CA ALA A 92 6.07 -10.99 -10.25
C ALA A 92 4.79 -11.57 -9.64
N THR A 93 4.87 -12.76 -9.03
CA THR A 93 3.69 -13.47 -8.51
C THR A 93 3.01 -12.76 -7.34
N ASP A 94 3.75 -11.92 -6.60
CA ASP A 94 3.20 -11.08 -5.54
C ASP A 94 2.45 -9.86 -6.08
N GLN A 95 2.56 -9.55 -7.38
CA GLN A 95 1.99 -8.38 -8.04
C GLN A 95 2.43 -7.06 -7.39
N GLY A 96 3.69 -7.00 -6.94
CA GLY A 96 4.31 -5.79 -6.40
C GLY A 96 3.74 -5.32 -5.07
N LYS A 97 3.21 -6.25 -4.24
CA LYS A 97 2.68 -5.91 -2.90
C LYS A 97 3.75 -5.32 -1.99
N THR A 98 5.01 -5.73 -2.18
CA THR A 98 6.15 -5.19 -1.43
C THR A 98 7.04 -4.25 -2.24
N SER A 99 6.86 -4.19 -3.56
CA SER A 99 7.70 -3.42 -4.47
C SER A 99 7.09 -2.07 -4.87
N ASN A 100 5.76 -1.95 -4.86
CA ASN A 100 5.02 -0.74 -5.24
C ASN A 100 4.50 0.01 -4.00
N VAL A 101 5.42 0.38 -3.11
CA VAL A 101 5.14 1.07 -1.84
C VAL A 101 5.52 2.54 -1.89
#